data_AF-A0A7Y3GZ87-F1
#
_entry.id   AF-A0A7Y3GZ87-F1
#
_cell.length_a   1.000
_cell.length_b   1.000
_cell.length_c   1.000
_cell.angle_alpha   90.00
_cell.angle_beta   90.00
_cell.angle_gamma   90.00
#
_symmetry.space_group_name_H-M   'P 1'
#
loop_
_entity.id
_entity.type
_entity.pdbx_description
1 polymer ?
#
loop_
_entity_poly.entity_id
_entity_poly.type
_entity_poly.pdbx_seq_one_letter_code
_entity_poly.pdbx_strand_id
1 'polypeptide(L)'
;DWTADAIPGAQVVAAPDGARSLRVASTSPDGITQRLATIEQPAVSQPGYALVGRIRHRGVVGDGYLEMWSHFSDGGRYFSRTLGRGRLAALRGDADWREFELPFFLQGASPPSKIELNLVLPGEGEVWLGPARLVPFGPAAAGSGTADWWSDHHGGWIGAIGGSLLGALGAIVGVLAALGRGRTFVLAAVYGALVSGVVVFAVGAYAWWNGQSYGVWYPLVLIGLLCAVIDGALIPSVRRRYEEVELRRISARDAQPSAP
;
A
#
# COMPACT_ATOMS: atom_id res chain seq x y z
N ASP A 1 15.55 -7.21 -27.92
CA ASP A 1 14.62 -8.36 -28.00
C ASP A 1 15.47 -9.61 -27.86
N TRP A 2 15.39 -10.30 -26.73
CA TRP A 2 16.03 -11.61 -26.46
C TRP A 2 15.66 -12.73 -27.45
N THR A 3 14.75 -12.50 -28.41
CA THR A 3 14.51 -13.40 -29.54
C THR A 3 15.41 -13.12 -30.74
N ALA A 4 16.09 -11.97 -30.76
CA ALA A 4 17.03 -11.56 -31.80
C ALA A 4 18.49 -11.82 -31.39
N ASP A 5 18.84 -11.55 -30.13
CA ASP A 5 20.23 -11.63 -29.64
C ASP A 5 20.38 -12.63 -28.49
N ALA A 6 21.40 -13.48 -28.58
CA ALA A 6 21.77 -14.39 -27.51
C ALA A 6 22.38 -13.60 -26.33
N ILE A 7 21.89 -13.87 -25.11
CA ILE A 7 22.40 -13.25 -23.88
C ILE A 7 23.37 -14.24 -23.23
N PRO A 8 24.68 -13.92 -23.13
CA PRO A 8 25.64 -14.79 -22.45
C PRO A 8 25.21 -15.07 -21.01
N GLY A 9 25.25 -16.34 -20.59
CA GLY A 9 24.82 -16.75 -19.25
C GLY A 9 23.31 -16.98 -19.10
N ALA A 10 22.53 -16.84 -20.17
CA ALA A 10 21.09 -17.02 -20.15
C ALA A 10 20.61 -17.97 -21.26
N GLN A 11 19.52 -18.69 -20.99
CA GLN A 11 18.98 -19.72 -21.89
C GLN A 11 17.53 -19.39 -22.25
N VAL A 12 17.21 -19.37 -23.54
CA VAL A 12 15.82 -19.22 -23.98
C VAL A 12 15.13 -20.59 -23.88
N VAL A 13 14.11 -20.69 -23.03
CA VAL A 13 13.34 -21.90 -22.76
C VAL A 13 11.85 -21.66 -22.98
N ALA A 14 11.11 -22.70 -23.36
CA ALA A 14 9.65 -22.63 -23.39
C ALA A 14 9.11 -22.63 -21.95
N ALA A 15 8.34 -21.62 -21.60
CA ALA A 15 7.57 -21.60 -20.37
C ALA A 15 6.45 -22.66 -20.43
N PRO A 16 5.91 -23.11 -19.28
CA PRO A 16 4.84 -24.11 -19.24
C PRO A 16 3.57 -23.73 -20.02
N ASP A 17 3.34 -22.44 -20.25
CA ASP A 17 2.23 -21.89 -21.05
C ASP A 17 2.56 -21.76 -22.55
N GLY A 18 3.71 -22.27 -22.99
CA GLY A 18 4.20 -22.22 -24.38
C GLY A 18 4.87 -20.90 -24.76
N ALA A 19 4.87 -19.88 -23.89
CA ALA A 19 5.55 -18.62 -24.16
C ALA A 19 7.09 -18.79 -24.06
N ARG A 20 7.86 -18.12 -24.92
CA ARG A 20 9.33 -18.09 -24.77
C ARG A 20 9.70 -17.29 -23.51
N SER A 21 10.56 -17.87 -22.69
CA SER A 21 11.08 -17.29 -21.44
C SER A 21 12.61 -17.38 -21.42
N LEU A 22 13.26 -16.47 -20.72
CA LEU A 22 14.71 -16.52 -20.50
C LEU A 22 14.97 -17.02 -19.10
N ARG A 23 15.68 -18.13 -19.02
CA ARG A 23 16.17 -18.71 -17.80
C ARG A 23 17.58 -18.19 -17.54
N VAL A 24 17.80 -17.66 -16.33
CA VAL A 24 19.11 -17.31 -15.79
C VAL A 24 19.28 -18.08 -14.48
N ALA A 25 20.45 -18.69 -14.28
CA ALA A 25 20.75 -19.45 -13.09
C ALA A 25 22.08 -18.99 -12.50
N SER A 26 22.09 -18.79 -11.19
CA SER A 26 23.31 -18.62 -10.39
C SER A 26 23.55 -19.92 -9.62
N THR A 27 24.73 -20.50 -9.80
CA THR A 27 25.23 -21.63 -8.98
C THR A 27 26.35 -21.18 -8.04
N SER A 28 26.60 -19.87 -7.94
CA SER A 28 27.65 -19.31 -7.10
C SER A 28 27.04 -18.79 -5.79
N PRO A 29 27.61 -19.13 -4.62
CA PRO A 29 27.25 -18.50 -3.35
C PRO A 29 27.47 -16.99 -3.33
N ASP A 30 28.41 -16.47 -4.14
CA ASP A 30 28.72 -15.05 -4.24
C ASP A 30 27.73 -14.27 -5.13
N GLY A 31 26.79 -14.97 -5.77
CA GLY A 31 25.78 -14.38 -6.63
C GLY A 31 26.30 -13.94 -8.01
N ILE A 32 25.40 -13.33 -8.79
CA ILE A 32 25.67 -12.79 -10.13
C ILE A 32 24.86 -11.51 -10.38
N THR A 33 25.39 -10.66 -11.26
CA THR A 33 24.63 -9.63 -11.95
C THR A 33 24.65 -9.93 -13.44
N GLN A 34 23.48 -10.24 -13.99
CA GLN A 34 23.30 -10.57 -15.40
C GLN A 34 22.58 -9.43 -16.12
N ARG A 35 23.21 -8.84 -17.14
CA ARG A 35 22.51 -7.92 -18.04
C ARG A 35 21.60 -8.73 -18.95
N LEU A 36 20.33 -8.34 -18.98
CA LEU A 36 19.26 -9.03 -19.71
C LEU A 36 18.89 -8.32 -21.00
N ALA A 37 18.86 -6.99 -21.00
CA ALA A 37 18.52 -6.22 -22.19
C ALA A 37 19.10 -4.80 -22.12
N THR A 38 19.35 -4.25 -23.30
CA THR A 38 19.62 -2.82 -23.50
C THR A 38 18.63 -2.29 -24.53
N ILE A 39 18.03 -1.14 -24.25
CA ILE A 39 17.15 -0.41 -25.17
C ILE A 39 17.81 0.94 -25.44
N GLU A 40 18.34 1.10 -26.64
CA GLU A 40 18.88 2.38 -27.11
C GLU A 40 17.74 3.28 -27.59
N GLN A 41 17.84 4.58 -27.27
CA GLN A 41 16.86 5.60 -27.66
C GLN A 41 15.39 5.18 -27.45
N PRO A 42 15.01 4.79 -26.21
CA PRO A 42 13.68 4.30 -25.92
C PRO A 42 12.60 5.35 -26.24
N ALA A 43 11.56 4.93 -26.95
CA ALA A 43 10.39 5.76 -27.25
C ALA A 43 9.49 5.89 -26.02
N VAL A 44 9.83 6.82 -25.11
CA VAL A 44 9.06 7.10 -23.88
C VAL A 44 8.73 8.58 -23.77
N SER A 45 7.64 8.89 -23.06
CA SER A 45 7.13 10.25 -22.88
C SER A 45 6.71 10.51 -21.44
N GLN A 46 6.36 11.76 -21.14
CA GLN A 46 5.76 12.14 -19.86
C GLN A 46 4.44 11.36 -19.60
N PRO A 47 4.05 11.17 -18.32
CA PRO A 47 4.77 11.57 -17.10
C PRO A 47 5.89 10.59 -16.67
N GLY A 48 6.01 9.46 -17.35
CA GLY A 48 6.95 8.39 -17.02
C GLY A 48 6.70 7.13 -17.84
N TYR A 49 7.44 6.09 -17.51
CA TYR A 49 7.35 4.77 -18.14
C TYR A 49 7.59 3.67 -17.11
N ALA A 50 7.18 2.45 -17.43
CA ALA A 50 7.47 1.28 -16.64
C ALA A 50 7.89 0.13 -17.53
N LEU A 51 8.81 -0.69 -17.05
CA LEU A 51 9.06 -2.00 -17.62
C LEU A 51 8.21 -3.04 -16.88
N VAL A 52 7.31 -3.69 -17.61
CA VAL A 52 6.37 -4.68 -17.06
C VAL A 52 6.54 -6.03 -17.72
N GLY A 53 6.27 -7.09 -16.98
CA GLY A 53 6.30 -8.45 -17.50
C GLY A 53 6.03 -9.48 -16.42
N ARG A 54 6.30 -10.74 -16.73
CA ARG A 54 6.15 -11.86 -15.79
C ARG A 54 7.50 -12.40 -15.38
N ILE A 55 7.61 -12.83 -14.13
CA ILE A 55 8.81 -13.44 -13.57
C ILE A 55 8.42 -14.64 -12.70
N ARG A 56 9.28 -15.66 -12.72
CA ARG A 56 9.21 -16.85 -11.86
C ARG A 56 10.60 -17.08 -11.28
N HIS A 57 10.69 -17.60 -10.06
CA HIS A 57 11.98 -17.97 -9.50
C HIS A 57 11.92 -19.22 -8.62
N ARG A 58 13.06 -19.88 -8.48
CA ARG A 58 13.23 -21.09 -7.67
C ARG A 58 14.54 -21.05 -6.93
N GLY A 59 14.50 -21.39 -5.64
CA GLY A 59 15.68 -21.55 -4.79
C GLY A 59 16.52 -20.29 -4.65
N VAL A 60 15.95 -19.09 -4.83
CA VAL A 60 16.74 -17.85 -4.75
C VAL A 60 17.15 -17.58 -3.31
N VAL A 61 18.46 -17.58 -3.08
CA VAL A 61 19.09 -17.27 -1.79
C VAL A 61 19.29 -15.76 -1.67
N GLY A 62 18.85 -15.18 -0.55
CA GLY A 62 18.86 -13.74 -0.31
C GLY A 62 17.75 -13.00 -1.07
N ASP A 63 17.88 -11.68 -1.14
CA ASP A 63 16.92 -10.82 -1.84
C ASP A 63 17.45 -10.52 -3.26
N GLY A 64 17.09 -11.39 -4.22
CA GLY A 64 17.32 -11.13 -5.64
C GLY A 64 16.36 -10.08 -6.18
N TYR A 65 16.72 -9.39 -7.26
CA TYR A 65 15.87 -8.35 -7.84
C TYR A 65 16.19 -8.09 -9.31
N LEU A 66 15.19 -7.58 -10.03
CA LEU A 66 15.43 -6.89 -11.29
C LEU A 66 15.81 -5.45 -11.01
N GLU A 67 16.70 -4.92 -11.83
CA GLU A 67 17.17 -3.55 -11.79
C GLU A 67 17.09 -2.94 -13.19
N MET A 68 16.41 -1.81 -13.30
CA MET A 68 16.37 -1.00 -14.52
C MET A 68 17.21 0.25 -14.30
N TRP A 69 18.21 0.48 -15.15
CA TRP A 69 18.96 1.74 -15.22
C TRP A 69 18.49 2.59 -16.38
N SER A 70 18.30 3.88 -16.11
CA SER A 70 17.93 4.88 -17.10
C SER A 70 19.04 5.93 -17.19
N HIS A 71 19.63 6.04 -18.36
CA HIS A 71 20.71 6.97 -18.67
C HIS A 71 20.16 8.15 -19.44
N PHE A 72 20.51 9.37 -19.02
CA PHE A 72 20.05 10.62 -19.62
C PHE A 72 21.17 11.30 -20.39
N SER A 73 20.82 12.14 -21.36
CA SER A 73 21.77 12.81 -22.24
C SER A 73 22.66 13.82 -21.51
N ASP A 74 22.22 14.32 -20.36
CA ASP A 74 22.98 15.19 -19.46
C ASP A 74 24.00 14.42 -18.58
N GLY A 75 24.09 13.10 -18.74
CA GLY A 75 24.95 12.22 -17.94
C GLY A 75 24.29 11.69 -16.67
N GLY A 76 23.05 12.12 -16.36
CA GLY A 76 22.27 11.61 -15.24
C GLY A 76 22.00 10.11 -15.38
N ARG A 77 22.10 9.37 -14.28
CA ARG A 77 21.78 7.93 -14.23
C ARG A 77 20.96 7.63 -12.99
N TYR A 78 19.83 6.98 -13.21
CA TYR A 78 18.86 6.67 -12.16
C TYR A 78 18.36 5.25 -12.33
N PHE A 79 17.91 4.62 -11.24
CA PHE A 79 17.49 3.23 -11.27
C PHE A 79 16.12 3.00 -10.63
N SER A 80 15.50 1.89 -11.02
CA SER A 80 14.32 1.31 -10.39
C SER A 80 14.62 -0.16 -10.08
N ARG A 81 14.16 -0.68 -8.94
CA ARG A 81 14.45 -2.06 -8.49
C ARG A 81 13.22 -2.74 -7.92
N THR A 82 13.11 -4.04 -8.14
CA THR A 82 12.09 -4.87 -7.47
C THR A 82 12.54 -5.25 -6.05
N LEU A 83 12.57 -4.28 -5.13
CA LEU A 83 12.89 -4.49 -3.70
C LEU A 83 11.74 -4.05 -2.76
N GLY A 84 10.55 -3.80 -3.32
CA GLY A 84 9.35 -3.37 -2.60
C GLY A 84 8.42 -4.54 -2.25
N ARG A 85 7.12 -4.35 -2.51
CA ARG A 85 6.05 -5.35 -2.31
C ARG A 85 5.24 -5.53 -3.60
N GLY A 86 4.41 -6.58 -3.66
CA GLY A 86 3.57 -6.85 -4.83
C GLY A 86 4.39 -7.03 -6.12
N ARG A 87 4.06 -6.26 -7.17
CA ARG A 87 4.80 -6.28 -8.46
C ARG A 87 6.24 -5.78 -8.34
N LEU A 88 6.57 -5.07 -7.25
CA LEU A 88 7.91 -4.63 -6.92
C LEU A 88 8.63 -5.55 -5.94
N ALA A 89 8.03 -6.67 -5.51
CA ALA A 89 8.65 -7.53 -4.50
C ALA A 89 9.99 -8.11 -4.96
N ALA A 90 10.89 -8.37 -4.01
CA ALA A 90 12.13 -9.10 -4.24
C ALA A 90 11.86 -10.55 -4.72
N LEU A 91 12.88 -11.16 -5.31
CA LEU A 91 12.94 -12.56 -5.71
C LEU A 91 13.60 -13.32 -4.57
N ARG A 92 12.86 -14.18 -3.88
CA ARG A 92 13.35 -14.94 -2.73
C ARG A 92 12.69 -16.30 -2.64
N GLY A 93 13.48 -17.35 -2.44
CA GLY A 93 13.00 -18.72 -2.41
C GLY A 93 12.30 -19.10 -3.71
N ASP A 94 11.12 -19.69 -3.60
CA ASP A 94 10.30 -20.15 -4.71
C ASP A 94 9.09 -19.26 -4.92
N ALA A 95 8.81 -18.91 -6.17
CA ALA A 95 7.53 -18.34 -6.58
C ALA A 95 7.19 -18.78 -7.99
N ASP A 96 5.92 -19.12 -8.21
CA ASP A 96 5.38 -19.28 -9.56
C ASP A 96 5.27 -17.94 -10.29
N TRP A 97 4.84 -18.00 -11.56
CA TRP A 97 4.74 -16.82 -12.42
C TRP A 97 3.92 -15.71 -11.76
N ARG A 98 4.55 -14.56 -11.58
CA ARG A 98 3.92 -13.33 -11.10
C ARG A 98 4.29 -12.15 -11.97
N GLU A 99 3.45 -11.14 -11.95
CA GLU A 99 3.73 -9.86 -12.59
C GLU A 99 4.84 -9.10 -11.84
N PHE A 100 5.73 -8.45 -12.59
CA PHE A 100 6.66 -7.46 -12.09
C PHE A 100 6.46 -6.11 -12.76
N GLU A 101 6.92 -5.05 -12.09
CA GLU A 101 6.91 -3.69 -12.60
C GLU A 101 8.16 -2.96 -12.14
N LEU A 102 8.82 -2.23 -13.04
CA LEU A 102 9.94 -1.32 -12.75
C LEU A 102 9.56 0.08 -13.23
N PRO A 103 8.92 0.90 -12.37
CA PRO A 103 8.43 2.20 -12.76
C PRO A 103 9.54 3.25 -12.73
N PHE A 104 9.39 4.28 -13.57
CA PHE A 104 10.24 5.45 -13.62
C PHE A 104 9.43 6.71 -13.95
N PHE A 105 9.51 7.72 -13.07
CA PHE A 105 8.87 9.02 -13.29
C PHE A 105 9.89 10.01 -13.84
N LEU A 106 9.56 10.66 -14.95
CA LEU A 106 10.46 11.62 -15.58
C LEU A 106 10.50 12.96 -14.84
N GLN A 107 9.43 13.33 -14.12
CA GLN A 107 9.36 14.60 -13.36
C GLN A 107 9.76 15.84 -14.20
N GLY A 108 9.35 15.87 -15.47
CA GLY A 108 9.72 16.95 -16.40
C GLY A 108 11.07 16.81 -17.10
N ALA A 109 11.87 15.79 -16.76
CA ALA A 109 13.10 15.48 -17.48
C ALA A 109 12.83 15.00 -18.91
N SER A 110 13.79 15.24 -19.81
CA SER A 110 13.81 14.66 -21.16
C SER A 110 13.86 13.12 -21.09
N PRO A 111 13.38 12.41 -22.12
CA PRO A 111 13.50 10.95 -22.19
C PRO A 111 14.96 10.46 -22.04
N PRO A 112 15.20 9.28 -21.43
CA PRO A 112 16.52 8.69 -21.35
C PRO A 112 17.05 8.34 -22.75
N SER A 113 18.37 8.43 -22.92
CA SER A 113 19.06 7.99 -24.13
C SER A 113 19.24 6.47 -24.19
N LYS A 114 19.26 5.80 -23.04
CA LYS A 114 19.44 4.35 -22.93
C LYS A 114 18.77 3.79 -21.67
N ILE A 115 18.16 2.61 -21.79
CA ILE A 115 17.68 1.81 -20.66
C ILE A 115 18.42 0.47 -20.63
N GLU A 116 18.89 0.06 -19.44
CA GLU A 116 19.48 -1.26 -19.20
C GLU A 116 18.64 -2.04 -18.19
N LEU A 117 18.31 -3.30 -18.50
CA LEU A 117 17.68 -4.23 -17.57
C LEU A 117 18.71 -5.26 -17.10
N ASN A 118 18.84 -5.40 -15.79
CA ASN A 118 19.68 -6.38 -15.13
C ASN A 118 18.85 -7.28 -14.20
N LEU A 119 19.32 -8.50 -14.01
CA LEU A 119 18.95 -9.38 -12.91
C LEU A 119 20.13 -9.46 -11.94
N VAL A 120 19.85 -9.23 -10.66
CA VAL A 120 20.83 -9.38 -9.58
C VAL A 120 20.37 -10.52 -8.68
N LEU A 121 21.23 -11.52 -8.51
CA LEU A 121 21.06 -12.62 -7.56
C LEU A 121 22.22 -12.55 -6.57
N PRO A 122 22.00 -12.36 -5.26
CA PRO A 122 23.08 -12.25 -4.29
C PRO A 122 23.68 -13.62 -3.89
N GLY A 123 23.10 -14.72 -4.37
CA GLY A 123 23.58 -16.07 -4.16
C GLY A 123 23.04 -17.02 -5.23
N GLU A 124 22.85 -18.28 -4.85
CA GLU A 124 22.29 -19.30 -5.72
C GLU A 124 20.81 -19.03 -6.06
N GLY A 125 20.36 -19.51 -7.21
CA GLY A 125 18.95 -19.46 -7.59
C GLY A 125 18.72 -19.46 -9.09
N GLU A 126 17.49 -19.78 -9.47
CA GLU A 126 17.04 -19.77 -10.86
C GLU A 126 15.90 -18.80 -11.05
N VAL A 127 15.95 -18.04 -12.14
CA VAL A 127 14.94 -17.06 -12.52
C VAL A 127 14.54 -17.28 -13.96
N TRP A 128 13.24 -17.30 -14.21
CA TRP A 128 12.65 -17.25 -15.53
C TRP A 128 11.96 -15.90 -15.70
N LEU A 129 12.39 -15.15 -16.70
CA LEU A 129 11.73 -13.95 -17.13
C LEU A 129 10.83 -14.29 -18.32
N GLY A 130 9.61 -13.76 -18.36
CA GLY A 130 8.72 -13.77 -19.52
C GLY A 130 8.92 -12.51 -20.38
N PRO A 131 8.18 -12.37 -21.50
CA PRO A 131 8.29 -11.17 -22.34
C PRO A 131 8.04 -9.89 -21.54
N ALA A 132 9.00 -8.96 -21.60
CA ALA A 132 8.91 -7.66 -20.97
C ALA A 132 8.53 -6.58 -21.99
N ARG A 133 7.77 -5.57 -21.56
CA ARG A 133 7.31 -4.47 -22.39
C ARG A 133 7.56 -3.15 -21.68
N LEU A 134 7.99 -2.16 -22.46
CA LEU A 134 8.07 -0.78 -22.01
C LEU A 134 6.72 -0.12 -22.26
N VAL A 135 6.07 0.38 -21.22
CA VAL A 135 4.74 0.98 -21.29
C VAL A 135 4.75 2.40 -20.71
N PRO A 136 3.88 3.31 -21.18
CA PRO A 136 3.65 4.59 -20.52
C PRO A 136 3.20 4.36 -19.08
N PHE A 137 3.70 5.19 -18.17
CA PHE A 137 3.42 5.06 -16.75
C PHE A 137 3.24 6.42 -16.10
N GLY A 138 2.31 6.51 -15.15
CA GLY A 138 2.00 7.75 -14.47
C GLY A 138 1.40 7.54 -13.10
N PRO A 139 1.10 8.63 -12.38
CA PRO A 139 0.65 8.59 -10.99
C PRO A 139 -0.58 7.69 -10.77
N ALA A 140 -1.47 7.59 -11.77
CA ALA A 140 -2.63 6.72 -11.72
C ALA A 140 -2.29 5.21 -11.87
N ALA A 141 -1.16 4.86 -12.49
CA ALA A 141 -0.75 3.48 -12.75
C ALA A 141 0.13 2.88 -11.63
N ALA A 142 0.82 3.74 -10.86
CA ALA A 142 1.77 3.34 -9.83
C ALA A 142 1.19 2.73 -8.55
N GLY A 143 -0.14 2.80 -8.39
CA GLY A 143 -0.88 2.14 -7.32
C GLY A 143 -1.40 0.74 -7.69
N SER A 144 -0.96 0.13 -8.80
CA SER A 144 -1.50 -1.17 -9.27
C SER A 144 -0.74 -2.40 -8.77
N GLY A 145 -0.01 -2.28 -7.66
CA GLY A 145 0.65 -3.38 -6.98
C GLY A 145 -0.33 -4.10 -6.04
N THR A 146 -1.01 -5.14 -6.55
CA THR A 146 -2.35 -5.60 -6.05
C THR A 146 -3.40 -4.54 -6.33
N ALA A 147 -4.64 -4.92 -6.63
CA ALA A 147 -5.71 -3.95 -6.78
C ALA A 147 -5.92 -3.30 -5.40
N ASP A 148 -5.22 -2.20 -5.15
CA ASP A 148 -5.43 -1.37 -3.97
C ASP A 148 -6.93 -1.14 -3.87
N TRP A 149 -7.49 -1.36 -2.67
CA TRP A 149 -8.94 -1.29 -2.48
C TRP A 149 -9.52 0.06 -2.92
N TRP A 150 -8.69 1.10 -2.89
CA TRP A 150 -8.99 2.41 -3.45
C TRP A 150 -7.70 3.13 -3.86
N SER A 151 -7.82 4.07 -4.79
CA SER A 151 -6.74 5.00 -5.10
C SER A 151 -6.66 6.16 -4.10
N ASP A 152 -5.53 6.86 -4.07
CA ASP A 152 -5.30 8.02 -3.17
C ASP A 152 -6.41 9.07 -3.23
N HIS A 153 -6.95 9.32 -4.42
CA HIS A 153 -8.05 10.27 -4.60
C HIS A 153 -9.33 9.82 -3.88
N HIS A 154 -9.69 8.54 -3.99
CA HIS A 154 -10.85 7.98 -3.30
C HIS A 154 -10.63 7.92 -1.78
N GLY A 155 -9.41 7.59 -1.34
CA GLY A 155 -9.03 7.64 0.08
C GLY A 155 -9.24 9.04 0.69
N GLY A 156 -8.90 10.09 -0.08
CA GLY A 156 -9.17 11.48 0.29
C GLY A 156 -10.66 11.77 0.52
N TRP A 157 -11.53 11.35 -0.41
CA TRP A 157 -12.98 11.54 -0.26
C TRP A 157 -13.57 10.76 0.90
N ILE A 158 -13.14 9.51 1.10
CA ILE A 158 -13.57 8.67 2.22
C ILE A 158 -13.20 9.35 3.54
N GLY A 159 -11.96 9.85 3.66
CA GLY A 159 -11.51 10.59 4.83
C GLY A 159 -12.27 11.90 5.05
N ALA A 160 -12.51 12.67 4.00
CA ALA A 160 -13.22 13.96 4.10
C ALA A 160 -14.68 13.78 4.52
N ILE A 161 -15.40 12.86 3.87
CA ILE A 161 -16.81 12.59 4.17
C ILE A 161 -16.92 11.92 5.54
N GLY A 162 -16.15 10.86 5.77
CA GLY A 162 -16.16 10.12 7.04
C GLY A 162 -15.79 11.02 8.21
N GLY A 163 -14.69 11.77 8.10
CA GLY A 163 -14.23 12.70 9.13
C GLY A 163 -15.24 13.82 9.43
N SER A 164 -15.89 14.37 8.40
CA SER A 164 -16.90 15.42 8.59
C SER A 164 -18.15 14.88 9.31
N LEU A 165 -18.62 13.69 8.93
CA LEU A 165 -19.77 13.05 9.59
C LEU A 165 -19.48 12.66 11.04
N LEU A 166 -18.30 12.07 11.29
CA LEU A 166 -17.83 11.75 12.64
C LEU A 166 -17.65 13.00 13.49
N GLY A 167 -17.09 14.08 12.93
CA GLY A 167 -16.95 15.37 13.60
C GLY A 167 -18.30 15.98 13.98
N ALA A 168 -19.27 15.97 13.07
CA ALA A 168 -20.63 16.44 13.33
C ALA A 168 -21.33 15.61 14.41
N LEU A 169 -21.22 14.27 14.35
CA LEU A 169 -21.75 13.38 15.37
C LEU A 169 -21.11 13.63 16.74
N GLY A 170 -19.79 13.79 16.78
CA GLY A 170 -19.03 14.11 17.99
C GLY A 170 -19.47 15.43 18.61
N ALA A 171 -19.72 16.46 17.79
CA ALA A 171 -20.24 17.74 18.24
C ALA A 171 -21.65 17.61 18.86
N ILE A 172 -22.56 16.87 18.20
CA ILE A 172 -23.91 16.60 18.72
C ILE A 172 -23.84 15.85 20.05
N VAL A 173 -23.01 14.81 20.12
CA VAL A 173 -22.79 14.03 21.35
C VAL A 173 -22.24 14.92 22.47
N GLY A 174 -21.25 15.77 22.18
CA GLY A 174 -20.67 16.71 23.13
C GLY A 174 -21.70 17.70 23.69
N VAL A 175 -22.55 18.27 22.83
CA VAL A 175 -23.63 19.19 23.23
C VAL A 175 -24.68 18.47 24.07
N LEU A 176 -25.15 17.29 23.65
CA LEU A 176 -26.14 16.53 24.40
C LEU A 176 -25.63 16.09 25.78
N ALA A 177 -24.34 15.69 25.85
CA ALA A 177 -23.68 15.36 27.09
C ALA A 177 -23.58 16.58 28.03
N ALA A 178 -23.22 17.76 27.50
CA ALA A 178 -23.17 19.00 28.28
C ALA A 178 -24.54 19.43 28.79
N LEU A 179 -25.60 19.21 28.00
CA LEU A 179 -26.98 19.52 28.38
C LEU A 179 -27.63 18.48 29.30
N GLY A 180 -26.98 17.34 29.56
CA GLY A 180 -27.53 16.24 30.36
C GLY A 180 -28.83 15.67 29.77
N ARG A 181 -28.94 15.67 28.43
CA ARG A 181 -30.09 15.12 27.68
C ARG A 181 -29.67 13.92 26.85
N GLY A 182 -30.60 13.01 26.56
CA GLY A 182 -30.39 11.92 25.60
C GLY A 182 -29.33 10.88 26.00
N ARG A 183 -29.20 10.54 27.29
CA ARG A 183 -28.19 9.59 27.82
C ARG A 183 -28.05 8.31 27.00
N THR A 184 -29.16 7.66 26.67
CA THR A 184 -29.16 6.40 25.91
C THR A 184 -28.59 6.59 24.51
N PHE A 185 -28.98 7.66 23.81
CA PHE A 185 -28.46 7.97 22.48
C PHE A 185 -26.96 8.29 22.53
N VAL A 186 -26.53 9.12 23.48
CA VAL A 186 -25.12 9.50 23.62
C VAL A 186 -24.24 8.29 23.95
N LEU A 187 -24.64 7.47 24.92
CA LEU A 187 -23.89 6.25 25.23
C LEU A 187 -23.89 5.28 24.06
N ALA A 188 -25.04 5.05 23.40
CA ALA A 188 -25.11 4.19 22.22
C ALA A 188 -24.21 4.70 21.08
N ALA A 189 -24.14 6.01 20.85
CA ALA A 189 -23.28 6.60 19.84
C ALA A 189 -21.80 6.41 20.17
N VAL A 190 -21.37 6.63 21.42
CA VAL A 190 -19.98 6.42 21.85
C VAL A 190 -19.58 4.95 21.80
N TYR A 191 -20.44 4.03 22.24
CA TYR A 191 -20.19 2.58 22.11
C TYR A 191 -20.16 2.13 20.65
N GLY A 192 -21.05 2.67 19.81
CA GLY A 192 -21.05 2.41 18.38
C GLY A 192 -19.76 2.90 17.72
N ALA A 193 -19.30 4.10 18.06
CA ALA A 193 -18.03 4.65 17.59
C ALA A 193 -16.85 3.77 18.03
N LEU A 194 -16.80 3.34 19.30
CA LEU A 194 -15.79 2.42 19.82
C LEU A 194 -15.75 1.11 19.01
N VAL A 195 -16.89 0.43 18.85
CA VAL A 195 -16.97 -0.84 18.11
C VAL A 195 -16.55 -0.64 16.65
N SER A 196 -17.02 0.44 16.02
CA SER A 196 -16.61 0.76 14.64
C SER A 196 -15.11 1.02 14.53
N GLY A 197 -14.50 1.72 15.50
CA GLY A 197 -13.05 1.96 15.54
C GLY A 197 -12.26 0.66 15.64
N VAL A 198 -12.68 -0.27 16.51
CA VAL A 198 -12.06 -1.60 16.63
C VAL A 198 -12.16 -2.40 15.33
N VAL A 199 -13.33 -2.38 14.66
CA VAL A 199 -13.52 -3.05 13.37
C VAL A 199 -12.61 -2.42 12.31
N VAL A 200 -12.59 -1.10 12.19
CA VAL A 200 -11.74 -0.38 11.23
C VAL A 200 -10.25 -0.66 11.46
N PHE A 201 -9.82 -0.73 12.72
CA PHE A 201 -8.46 -1.12 13.07
C PHE A 201 -8.13 -2.53 12.60
N ALA A 202 -9.02 -3.51 12.85
CA ALA A 202 -8.83 -4.89 12.42
C ALA A 202 -8.75 -5.01 10.89
N VAL A 203 -9.59 -4.26 10.16
CA VAL A 203 -9.54 -4.18 8.70
C VAL A 203 -8.21 -3.57 8.22
N GLY A 204 -7.71 -2.52 8.89
CA GLY A 204 -6.41 -1.93 8.59
C GLY A 204 -5.25 -2.89 8.82
N ALA A 205 -5.27 -3.64 9.92
CA ALA A 205 -4.27 -4.67 10.19
C ALA A 205 -4.30 -5.80 9.15
N TYR A 206 -5.50 -6.21 8.72
CA TYR A 206 -5.67 -7.16 7.62
C TYR A 206 -5.12 -6.62 6.29
N ALA A 207 -5.36 -5.35 5.97
CA ALA A 207 -4.82 -4.71 4.77
C ALA A 207 -3.27 -4.69 4.78
N TRP A 208 -2.67 -4.35 5.92
CA TRP A 208 -1.22 -4.39 6.10
C TRP A 208 -0.64 -5.79 5.90
N TRP A 209 -1.31 -6.81 6.46
CA TRP A 209 -0.92 -8.22 6.32
C TRP A 209 -0.95 -8.70 4.87
N ASN A 210 -1.95 -8.28 4.09
CA ASN A 210 -2.09 -8.62 2.68
C ASN A 210 -1.23 -7.75 1.74
N GLY A 211 -0.37 -6.89 2.29
CA GLY A 211 0.56 -6.09 1.50
C GLY A 211 -0.07 -4.94 0.72
N GLN A 212 -1.25 -4.46 1.14
CA GLN A 212 -1.88 -3.26 0.57
C GLN A 212 -0.97 -2.04 0.69
N SER A 213 -1.14 -1.06 -0.21
CA SER A 213 -0.31 0.14 -0.20
C SER A 213 -0.52 1.00 1.05
N TYR A 214 0.45 1.88 1.33
CA TYR A 214 0.41 2.79 2.47
C TYR A 214 -0.87 3.63 2.52
N GLY A 215 -1.42 4.04 1.36
CA GLY A 215 -2.65 4.81 1.28
C GLY A 215 -3.92 4.06 1.74
N VAL A 216 -3.87 2.73 1.81
CA VAL A 216 -5.00 1.89 2.25
C VAL A 216 -4.88 1.54 3.73
N TRP A 217 -3.78 0.90 4.14
CA TRP A 217 -3.73 0.33 5.50
C TRP A 217 -3.48 1.38 6.60
N TYR A 218 -2.62 2.39 6.33
CA TYR A 218 -2.23 3.38 7.34
C TYR A 218 -3.41 4.20 7.89
N PRO A 219 -4.28 4.81 7.07
CA PRO A 219 -5.40 5.59 7.59
C PRO A 219 -6.38 4.73 8.39
N LEU A 220 -6.63 3.48 7.99
CA LEU A 220 -7.53 2.57 8.72
C LEU A 220 -6.97 2.20 10.09
N VAL A 221 -5.69 1.84 10.17
CA VAL A 221 -5.04 1.53 11.44
C VAL A 221 -5.03 2.76 12.35
N LEU A 222 -4.65 3.93 11.83
CA LEU A 222 -4.57 5.16 12.61
C LEU A 222 -5.93 5.60 13.15
N ILE A 223 -6.94 5.71 12.28
CA ILE A 223 -8.29 6.15 12.67
C ILE A 223 -8.93 5.13 13.59
N GLY A 224 -8.84 3.83 13.25
CA GLY A 224 -9.42 2.77 14.08
C GLY A 224 -8.83 2.75 15.48
N LEU A 225 -7.50 2.88 15.61
CA LEU A 225 -6.82 2.96 16.90
C LEU A 225 -7.19 4.22 17.67
N LEU A 226 -7.19 5.39 17.00
CA LEU A 226 -7.51 6.67 17.63
C LEU A 226 -8.94 6.68 18.18
N CYS A 227 -9.92 6.26 17.36
CA CYS A 227 -11.31 6.11 17.80
C CYS A 227 -11.41 5.13 18.98
N ALA A 228 -10.78 3.95 18.88
CA ALA A 228 -10.87 2.96 19.94
C ALA A 228 -10.32 3.48 21.29
N VAL A 229 -9.19 4.18 21.26
CA VAL A 229 -8.54 4.72 22.47
C VAL A 229 -9.31 5.93 23.01
N ILE A 230 -9.68 6.88 22.16
CA ILE A 230 -10.39 8.09 22.58
C ILE A 230 -11.77 7.75 23.14
N ASP A 231 -12.58 6.99 22.40
CA ASP A 231 -13.93 6.65 22.84
C ASP A 231 -13.90 5.74 24.07
N GLY A 232 -12.94 4.81 24.13
CA GLY A 232 -12.70 3.98 25.30
C GLY A 232 -12.41 4.80 26.56
N ALA A 233 -11.56 5.83 26.44
CA ALA A 233 -11.25 6.75 27.53
C ALA A 233 -12.42 7.71 27.85
N LEU A 234 -13.27 8.02 26.87
CA LEU A 234 -14.40 8.94 27.02
C LEU A 234 -15.59 8.31 27.75
N ILE A 235 -15.83 7.01 27.59
CA ILE A 235 -16.98 6.30 28.18
C ILE A 235 -17.12 6.52 29.70
N PRO A 236 -16.07 6.33 30.53
CA PRO A 236 -16.17 6.57 31.98
C PRO A 236 -16.51 8.03 32.30
N SER A 237 -15.95 8.98 31.55
CA SER A 237 -16.18 10.42 31.75
C SER A 237 -17.63 10.79 31.43
N VAL A 238 -18.17 10.31 30.31
CA VAL A 238 -19.56 10.56 29.90
C VAL A 238 -20.53 9.96 30.90
N ARG A 239 -20.30 8.73 31.36
CA ARG A 239 -21.15 8.08 32.38
C ARG A 239 -21.21 8.91 33.67
N ARG A 240 -20.05 9.31 34.20
CA ARG A 240 -19.97 10.14 35.41
C ARG A 240 -20.73 11.46 35.28
N ARG A 241 -20.62 12.15 34.13
CA ARG A 241 -21.35 13.41 33.90
C ARG A 241 -22.87 13.24 33.94
N TYR A 242 -23.41 12.17 33.35
CA TYR A 242 -24.84 11.91 33.41
C TYR A 242 -25.31 11.51 34.81
N GLU A 243 -24.50 10.72 35.53
CA GLU A 243 -24.77 10.36 36.93
C GLU A 243 -24.82 11.61 37.83
N GLU A 244 -23.89 12.55 37.67
CA GLU A 244 -23.90 13.82 38.41
C GLU A 244 -25.15 14.68 38.12
N VAL A 245 -25.59 14.75 36.86
CA VAL A 245 -26.80 15.49 36.48
C VAL A 245 -28.06 14.83 37.06
N GLU A 246 -28.13 13.49 37.04
CA GLU A 246 -29.24 12.75 37.66
C GLU A 246 -29.28 12.95 39.17
N LEU A 247 -28.13 12.88 39.86
CA LEU A 247 -28.03 13.15 41.30
C LEU A 247 -28.48 14.58 41.64
N ARG A 248 -28.04 15.58 40.89
CA ARG A 248 -28.48 16.99 41.08
C ARG A 248 -29.99 17.15 40.91
N ARG A 249 -30.62 16.41 39.98
CA ARG A 249 -32.09 16.42 39.80
C ARG A 249 -32.83 15.77 40.97
N ILE A 250 -32.29 14.70 41.54
CA ILE A 250 -32.88 14.03 42.71
C ILE A 250 -32.80 14.96 43.92
N SER A 251 -31.62 15.49 44.23
CA SER A 251 -31.43 16.42 45.36
C SER A 251 -32.29 17.68 45.26
N ALA A 252 -32.54 18.19 44.04
CA ALA A 252 -33.42 19.33 43.83
C ALA A 252 -34.91 19.01 44.07
N ARG A 253 -35.35 17.77 43.78
CA ARG A 253 -36.73 17.32 44.07
C ARG A 253 -36.95 17.10 45.55
N ASP A 254 -35.96 16.55 46.26
CA ASP A 254 -36.04 16.32 47.70
C ASP A 254 -36.03 17.63 48.51
N ALA A 255 -35.47 18.70 47.95
CA ALA A 255 -35.43 20.03 48.57
C ALA A 255 -36.72 20.86 48.36
N GLN A 256 -37.68 20.42 47.54
CA GLN A 256 -38.97 21.10 47.40
C GLN A 256 -39.91 20.69 48.55
N PRO A 257 -40.40 21.65 49.37
CA PRO A 257 -41.32 21.33 50.45
C PRO A 257 -42.63 20.77 49.86
N SER A 258 -43.14 19.67 50.42
CA SER A 258 -44.44 19.11 50.05
C SER A 258 -45.52 20.18 50.26
N ALA A 259 -46.15 20.61 49.17
CA ALA A 259 -47.26 21.54 49.22
C ALA A 259 -48.41 20.95 50.08
N PRO A 260 -48.99 21.73 51.00
CA PRO A 260 -50.08 21.29 51.88
C PRO A 260 -51.37 20.98 51.13
#